data_AF-A0A261A954-F1
#
_entry.id   AF-A0A261A954-F1
#
_cell.length_a   1.000
_cell.length_b   1.000
_cell.length_c   1.000
_cell.angle_alpha   90.00
_cell.angle_beta   90.00
_cell.angle_gamma   90.00
#
_symmetry.space_group_name_H-M   'P 1'
#
loop_
_entity.id
_entity.type
_entity.pdbx_description
1 polymer ?
#
loop_
_entity_poly.entity_id
_entity_poly.type
_entity_poly.pdbx_seq_one_letter_code
_entity_poly.pdbx_strand_id
1 'polypeptide(L)'
;MSRLFSRISNALDSKIIGNLHLAISDLDSDGFDAEKCVPAFAAFLREFITWDLTKSPERSQNVLYCFMNYLKNPQILKEICVEILKTQKAVAVKVAVERMIEENWTLSHEECREVWKKIKDSKIDKNSENSTENSKILRVSGTPNRFLRTLLLDSMGNSTKFGADFLKELAVVAPFHPLITAETSGTFFLTPHVFSDEYRFRLEIEEFIQFLHPSSPYQKEQARVMLHVFQGICERMMRIEALRSEDIEPMVDFWLAAIRIFDGFGIGMTDIQEAAKMIEKTSGRFEIQRRPLFLKRFLRKICEVKDSNCGMEPQIVATIITTFQRGAFSLRSSEFYEELGEFWTLCLKVKYDDVYYSTVFYSAVFALAQAQAVFKVKRELCRAVYREILQPMHRQIVDFKKLKEVEMNKAKSDEELMVLEEKNLGASYFSILTCTYKNAEERILEFIN
;
A
#
# COMPACT_ATOMS: atom_id res chain seq x y z
N MET A 1 -48.67 13.15 -34.51
CA MET A 1 -47.63 12.10 -34.31
C MET A 1 -46.88 11.74 -35.59
N SER A 2 -47.50 11.30 -36.69
CA SER A 2 -46.78 10.77 -37.89
C SER A 2 -45.79 11.73 -38.57
N ARG A 3 -46.11 13.03 -38.63
CA ARG A 3 -45.24 14.04 -39.28
C ARG A 3 -43.94 14.31 -38.53
N LEU A 4 -43.95 14.18 -37.20
CA LEU A 4 -42.80 14.44 -36.33
C LEU A 4 -41.81 13.27 -36.36
N PHE A 5 -42.32 12.03 -36.27
CA PHE A 5 -41.51 10.82 -36.43
C PHE A 5 -40.92 10.71 -37.83
N SER A 6 -41.67 11.12 -38.86
CA SER A 6 -41.13 11.23 -40.22
C SER A 6 -39.99 12.25 -40.30
N ARG A 7 -40.04 13.38 -39.57
CA ARG A 7 -38.93 14.35 -39.52
C ARG A 7 -37.69 13.78 -38.82
N ILE A 8 -37.86 13.12 -37.68
CA ILE A 8 -36.74 12.50 -36.94
C ILE A 8 -36.14 11.36 -37.77
N SER A 9 -36.97 10.52 -38.38
CA SER A 9 -36.54 9.46 -39.29
C SER A 9 -35.78 10.03 -40.50
N ASN A 10 -36.31 11.05 -41.17
CA ASN A 10 -35.62 11.70 -42.28
C ASN A 10 -34.29 12.37 -41.84
N ALA A 11 -34.24 12.88 -40.60
CA ALA A 11 -33.01 13.43 -40.04
C ALA A 11 -31.97 12.34 -39.74
N LEU A 12 -32.41 11.16 -39.29
CA LEU A 12 -31.57 9.98 -39.13
C LEU A 12 -31.02 9.50 -40.48
N ASP A 13 -31.86 9.43 -41.51
CA ASP A 13 -31.44 9.07 -42.88
C ASP A 13 -30.36 10.03 -43.42
N SER A 14 -30.41 11.31 -43.02
CA SER A 14 -29.42 12.31 -43.45
C SER A 14 -28.03 12.13 -42.85
N LYS A 15 -27.89 11.37 -41.75
CA LYS A 15 -26.63 11.19 -40.98
C LYS A 15 -25.95 12.47 -40.50
N ILE A 16 -26.68 13.59 -40.47
CA ILE A 16 -26.18 14.90 -40.04
C ILE A 16 -26.81 15.24 -38.68
N ILE A 17 -26.00 15.25 -37.63
CA ILE A 17 -26.46 15.50 -36.25
C ILE A 17 -27.14 16.85 -36.05
N GLY A 18 -26.78 17.87 -36.85
CA GLY A 18 -27.45 19.16 -36.83
C GLY A 18 -28.93 19.07 -37.22
N ASN A 19 -29.27 18.23 -38.20
CA ASN A 19 -30.65 18.03 -38.64
C ASN A 19 -31.47 17.29 -37.57
N LEU A 20 -30.84 16.33 -36.90
CA LEU A 20 -31.46 15.58 -35.81
C LEU A 20 -31.71 16.48 -34.60
N HIS A 21 -30.74 17.31 -34.21
CA HIS A 21 -30.89 18.29 -33.14
C HIS A 21 -32.05 19.24 -33.42
N LEU A 22 -32.12 19.83 -34.62
CA LEU A 22 -33.23 20.71 -35.03
C LEU A 22 -34.59 19.99 -35.06
N ALA A 23 -34.63 18.71 -35.45
CA ALA A 23 -35.87 17.94 -35.47
C ALA A 23 -36.42 17.65 -34.06
N ILE A 24 -35.55 17.65 -33.04
CA ILE A 24 -35.87 17.36 -31.64
C ILE A 24 -36.18 18.64 -30.86
N SER A 25 -35.59 19.78 -31.22
CA SER A 25 -35.83 21.07 -30.54
C SER A 25 -37.28 21.54 -30.56
N ASP A 26 -38.09 21.05 -31.51
CA ASP A 26 -39.51 21.41 -31.65
C ASP A 26 -40.45 20.52 -30.80
N LEU A 27 -39.94 19.53 -30.05
CA LEU A 27 -40.73 18.51 -29.33
C LEU A 27 -41.61 19.07 -28.19
N ASP A 28 -41.25 20.21 -27.62
CA ASP A 28 -41.94 20.81 -26.46
C ASP A 28 -43.23 21.57 -26.82
N SER A 29 -43.58 21.66 -28.11
CA SER A 29 -44.52 22.69 -28.59
C SER A 29 -46.01 22.33 -28.69
N ASP A 30 -46.47 21.08 -28.62
CA ASP A 30 -47.93 20.79 -28.69
C ASP A 30 -48.30 19.36 -28.25
N GLY A 31 -48.96 19.21 -27.09
CA GLY A 31 -49.74 18.00 -26.72
C GLY A 31 -49.03 16.65 -26.85
N PHE A 32 -47.70 16.63 -26.78
CA PHE A 32 -46.86 15.48 -27.06
C PHE A 32 -46.84 14.49 -25.89
N ASP A 33 -47.31 13.26 -26.15
CA ASP A 33 -47.29 12.17 -25.19
C ASP A 33 -46.05 11.30 -25.40
N ALA A 34 -44.98 11.61 -24.64
CA ALA A 34 -43.71 10.91 -24.71
C ALA A 34 -43.82 9.42 -24.33
N GLU A 35 -44.80 9.04 -23.51
CA GLU A 35 -44.95 7.66 -23.01
C GLU A 35 -45.35 6.69 -24.11
N LYS A 36 -46.22 7.12 -25.03
CA LYS A 36 -46.60 6.32 -26.21
C LYS A 36 -45.48 6.18 -27.24
N CYS A 37 -44.40 6.93 -27.07
CA CYS A 37 -43.32 7.09 -28.03
C CYS A 37 -42.01 6.41 -27.60
N VAL A 38 -41.96 5.86 -26.38
CA VAL A 38 -40.77 5.20 -25.80
C VAL A 38 -40.12 4.17 -26.74
N PRO A 39 -40.86 3.27 -27.42
CA PRO A 39 -40.25 2.28 -28.31
C PRO A 39 -39.53 2.91 -29.52
N ALA A 40 -40.09 3.99 -30.07
CA ALA A 40 -39.51 4.68 -31.22
C ALA A 40 -38.27 5.49 -30.81
N PHE A 41 -38.28 6.11 -29.63
CA PHE A 41 -37.09 6.78 -29.09
C PHE A 41 -35.96 5.81 -28.78
N ALA A 42 -36.28 4.62 -28.26
CA ALA A 42 -35.28 3.57 -28.07
C ALA A 42 -34.66 3.13 -29.39
N ALA A 43 -35.46 2.96 -30.45
CA ALA A 43 -34.97 2.61 -31.78
C ALA A 43 -34.05 3.70 -32.37
N PHE A 44 -34.44 4.97 -32.24
CA PHE A 44 -33.64 6.10 -32.70
C PHE A 44 -32.31 6.24 -31.96
N LEU A 45 -32.31 6.04 -30.64
CA LEU A 45 -31.07 6.03 -29.86
C LEU A 45 -30.13 4.92 -30.31
N ARG A 46 -30.64 3.70 -30.55
CA ARG A 46 -29.82 2.58 -31.04
C ARG A 46 -29.20 2.86 -32.40
N GLU A 47 -29.92 3.54 -33.30
CA GLU A 47 -29.36 3.92 -34.59
C GLU A 47 -28.32 5.03 -34.46
N PHE A 48 -28.64 6.11 -33.74
CA PHE A 48 -27.79 7.27 -33.58
C PHE A 48 -26.45 6.93 -32.91
N ILE A 49 -26.47 6.08 -31.87
CA ILE A 49 -25.24 5.73 -31.15
C ILE A 49 -24.22 5.06 -32.09
N THR A 50 -24.62 4.43 -33.19
CA THR A 50 -23.66 3.84 -34.15
C THR A 50 -22.84 4.85 -34.97
N TRP A 51 -23.13 6.14 -34.86
CA TRP A 51 -22.47 7.19 -35.64
C TRP A 51 -21.17 7.68 -34.98
N ASP A 52 -20.31 8.35 -35.74
CA ASP A 52 -19.14 9.04 -35.20
C ASP A 52 -19.53 10.39 -34.57
N LEU A 53 -19.74 10.36 -33.26
CA LEU A 53 -20.26 11.50 -32.48
C LEU A 53 -19.21 12.59 -32.19
N THR A 54 -17.94 12.36 -32.53
CA THR A 54 -16.84 13.28 -32.23
C THR A 54 -16.83 14.53 -33.10
N LYS A 55 -17.50 14.50 -34.26
CA LYS A 55 -17.54 15.61 -35.23
C LYS A 55 -18.36 16.81 -34.75
N SER A 56 -19.27 16.65 -33.81
CA SER A 56 -20.06 17.75 -33.22
C SER A 56 -20.50 17.41 -31.80
N PRO A 57 -19.58 17.42 -30.82
CA PRO A 57 -19.78 16.88 -29.48
C PRO A 57 -20.96 17.50 -28.72
N GLU A 58 -21.08 18.82 -28.72
CA GLU A 58 -22.15 19.56 -28.01
C GLU A 58 -23.54 19.18 -28.53
N ARG A 59 -23.70 19.07 -29.86
CA ARG A 59 -24.97 18.69 -30.48
C ARG A 59 -25.31 17.24 -30.18
N SER A 60 -24.32 16.35 -30.25
CA SER A 60 -24.48 14.94 -29.90
C SER A 60 -24.92 14.77 -28.45
N GLN A 61 -24.32 15.53 -27.53
CA GLN A 61 -24.64 15.49 -26.10
C GLN A 61 -26.09 15.96 -25.83
N ASN A 62 -26.51 17.08 -26.41
CA ASN A 62 -27.87 17.59 -26.25
C ASN A 62 -28.92 16.58 -26.75
N VAL A 63 -28.69 16.00 -27.93
CA VAL A 63 -29.59 14.99 -28.51
C VAL A 63 -29.69 13.75 -27.62
N LEU A 64 -28.57 13.28 -27.05
CA LEU A 64 -28.55 12.15 -26.13
C LEU A 64 -29.37 12.41 -24.86
N TYR A 65 -29.17 13.56 -24.20
CA TYR A 65 -29.94 13.88 -23.00
C TYR A 65 -31.42 13.99 -23.29
N CYS A 66 -31.81 14.64 -24.40
CA CYS A 66 -33.20 14.75 -24.80
C CYS A 66 -33.85 13.36 -24.95
N PHE A 67 -33.26 12.45 -25.73
CA PHE A 67 -33.85 11.13 -25.91
C PHE A 67 -33.84 10.29 -24.63
N MET A 68 -32.77 10.31 -23.82
CA MET A 68 -32.74 9.60 -22.54
C MET A 68 -33.79 10.12 -21.56
N ASN A 69 -34.06 11.44 -21.54
CA ASN A 69 -35.12 12.03 -20.71
C ASN A 69 -36.53 11.57 -21.13
N TYR A 70 -36.75 11.31 -22.42
CA TYR A 70 -38.03 10.80 -22.89
C TYR A 70 -38.23 9.29 -22.63
N LEU A 71 -37.17 8.55 -22.32
CA LEU A 71 -37.23 7.13 -21.97
C LEU A 71 -37.58 6.96 -20.48
N LYS A 72 -38.87 6.94 -20.18
CA LYS A 72 -39.38 6.72 -18.81
C LYS A 72 -39.34 5.26 -18.33
N ASN A 73 -39.08 4.30 -19.21
CA ASN A 73 -39.00 2.88 -18.84
C ASN A 73 -37.59 2.54 -18.32
N PRO A 74 -37.42 2.21 -17.03
CA PRO A 74 -36.09 1.99 -16.43
C PRO A 74 -35.34 0.80 -17.03
N GLN A 75 -36.05 -0.25 -17.44
CA GLN A 75 -35.44 -1.44 -18.02
C GLN A 75 -34.87 -1.17 -19.41
N ILE A 76 -35.63 -0.46 -20.26
CA ILE A 76 -35.18 -0.06 -21.60
C ILE A 76 -34.01 0.93 -21.51
N LEU A 77 -34.07 1.88 -20.57
CA LEU A 77 -33.02 2.85 -20.35
C LEU A 77 -31.73 2.18 -19.87
N LYS A 78 -31.83 1.21 -18.94
CA LYS A 78 -30.70 0.40 -18.50
C LYS A 78 -30.05 -0.36 -19.66
N GLU A 79 -30.86 -1.02 -20.50
CA GLU A 79 -30.35 -1.75 -21.67
C GLU A 79 -29.59 -0.83 -22.63
N ILE A 80 -30.10 0.37 -22.90
CA ILE A 80 -29.46 1.35 -23.77
C ILE A 80 -28.15 1.87 -23.16
N CYS A 81 -28.11 2.16 -21.86
CA CYS A 81 -26.88 2.58 -21.18
C CYS A 81 -25.81 1.48 -21.27
N VAL A 82 -26.18 0.21 -21.00
CA VAL A 82 -25.27 -0.93 -21.13
C VAL A 82 -24.80 -1.09 -22.58
N GLU A 83 -25.68 -0.93 -23.56
CA GLU A 83 -25.32 -0.99 -24.98
C GLU A 83 -24.34 0.12 -25.38
N ILE A 84 -24.54 1.35 -24.91
CA ILE A 84 -23.62 2.48 -25.14
C ILE A 84 -22.23 2.15 -24.57
N LEU A 85 -22.18 1.65 -23.33
CA LEU A 85 -20.92 1.21 -22.70
C LEU A 85 -20.23 0.09 -23.49
N LYS A 86 -21.00 -0.82 -24.07
CA LYS A 86 -20.48 -1.93 -24.88
C LYS A 86 -20.09 -1.52 -26.29
N THR A 87 -20.67 -0.48 -26.87
CA THR A 87 -20.54 -0.17 -28.31
C THR A 87 -19.68 1.06 -28.60
N GLN A 88 -19.68 2.07 -27.74
CA GLN A 88 -19.16 3.41 -28.06
C GLN A 88 -17.78 3.74 -27.50
N LYS A 89 -17.09 4.68 -28.17
CA LYS A 89 -15.74 5.17 -27.84
C LYS A 89 -15.67 6.65 -27.42
N ALA A 90 -16.79 7.37 -27.34
CA ALA A 90 -16.84 8.83 -27.08
C ALA A 90 -18.16 9.26 -26.42
N VAL A 91 -18.29 10.57 -26.11
CA VAL A 91 -19.41 11.41 -25.56
C VAL A 91 -20.65 10.69 -25.00
N ALA A 92 -21.25 9.76 -25.74
CA ALA A 92 -22.33 8.90 -25.28
C ALA A 92 -21.99 8.13 -24.00
N VAL A 93 -20.73 7.69 -23.83
CA VAL A 93 -20.27 6.99 -22.63
C VAL A 93 -20.46 7.85 -21.38
N LYS A 94 -20.07 9.13 -21.43
CA LYS A 94 -20.23 10.07 -20.31
C LYS A 94 -21.70 10.24 -19.91
N VAL A 95 -22.57 10.46 -20.90
CA VAL A 95 -24.02 10.64 -20.65
C VAL A 95 -24.64 9.38 -20.04
N ALA A 96 -24.25 8.20 -20.52
CA ALA A 96 -24.71 6.93 -19.96
C ALA A 96 -24.25 6.74 -18.51
N VAL A 97 -23.00 7.09 -18.19
CA VAL A 97 -22.44 7.00 -16.83
C VAL A 97 -23.15 7.94 -15.86
N GLU A 98 -23.36 9.19 -16.26
CA GLU A 98 -24.09 10.17 -15.46
C GLU A 98 -25.50 9.68 -15.13
N ARG A 99 -26.23 9.15 -16.14
CA ARG A 99 -27.57 8.60 -15.94
C ARG A 99 -27.57 7.39 -15.01
N MET A 100 -26.60 6.50 -15.14
CA MET A 100 -26.47 5.33 -14.28
C MET A 100 -26.20 5.69 -12.81
N ILE A 101 -25.48 6.79 -12.58
CA ILE A 101 -25.21 7.34 -11.24
C ILE A 101 -26.49 7.95 -10.65
N GLU A 102 -27.21 8.77 -11.42
CA GLU A 102 -28.48 9.39 -11.00
C GLU A 102 -29.51 8.33 -10.56
N GLU A 103 -29.56 7.22 -11.29
CA GLU A 103 -30.53 6.13 -11.06
C GLU A 103 -29.97 4.97 -10.21
N ASN A 104 -28.74 5.12 -9.69
CA ASN A 104 -28.05 4.17 -8.80
C ASN A 104 -28.03 2.71 -9.31
N TRP A 105 -27.76 2.49 -10.59
CA TRP A 105 -27.72 1.14 -11.16
C TRP A 105 -26.41 0.42 -10.86
N THR A 106 -26.47 -0.91 -10.76
CA THR A 106 -25.28 -1.75 -10.67
C THR A 106 -25.17 -2.66 -11.89
N LEU A 107 -23.94 -2.77 -12.41
CA LEU A 107 -23.61 -3.69 -13.51
C LEU A 107 -23.34 -5.10 -12.99
N SER A 108 -23.68 -6.10 -13.79
CA SER A 108 -23.32 -7.49 -13.53
C SER A 108 -21.85 -7.77 -13.89
N HIS A 109 -21.28 -8.82 -13.30
CA HIS A 109 -19.87 -9.19 -13.52
C HIS A 109 -19.54 -9.46 -15.01
N GLU A 110 -20.48 -10.00 -15.78
CA GLU A 110 -20.28 -10.27 -17.21
C GLU A 110 -20.23 -8.98 -18.03
N GLU A 111 -21.11 -8.02 -17.72
CA GLU A 111 -21.13 -6.70 -18.35
C GLU A 111 -19.82 -5.94 -18.08
N CYS A 112 -19.32 -6.00 -16.84
CA CYS A 112 -18.03 -5.40 -16.47
C CYS A 112 -16.86 -5.99 -17.27
N ARG A 113 -16.86 -7.31 -17.47
CA ARG A 113 -15.80 -7.99 -18.23
C ARG A 113 -15.77 -7.58 -19.70
N GLU A 114 -16.94 -7.43 -20.33
CA GLU A 114 -17.03 -7.02 -21.73
C GLU A 114 -16.58 -5.58 -21.96
N VAL A 115 -16.99 -4.66 -21.08
CA VAL A 115 -16.55 -3.26 -21.14
C VAL A 115 -15.02 -3.17 -20.98
N TRP A 116 -14.42 -3.98 -20.09
CA TRP A 116 -12.96 -3.96 -19.87
C TRP A 116 -12.16 -4.47 -21.05
N LYS A 117 -12.65 -5.52 -21.71
CA LYS A 117 -11.98 -6.06 -22.90
C LYS A 117 -11.82 -4.97 -23.96
N LYS A 118 -12.86 -4.15 -24.16
CA LYS A 118 -12.79 -3.03 -25.10
C LYS A 118 -11.87 -1.90 -24.65
N ILE A 119 -11.88 -1.54 -23.37
CA ILE A 119 -10.95 -0.53 -22.82
C ILE A 119 -9.49 -0.95 -23.06
N LYS A 120 -9.18 -2.24 -22.89
CA LYS A 120 -7.84 -2.79 -23.09
C LYS A 120 -7.42 -2.87 -24.56
N ASP A 121 -8.37 -3.17 -25.45
CA ASP A 121 -8.13 -3.27 -26.90
C ASP A 121 -8.02 -1.89 -27.56
N SER A 122 -8.68 -0.88 -26.99
CA SER A 122 -8.45 0.52 -27.38
C SER A 122 -7.12 0.98 -26.79
N LYS A 123 -6.12 1.20 -27.63
CA LYS A 123 -4.87 1.90 -27.25
C LYS A 123 -5.19 3.37 -26.90
N ILE A 124 -5.88 3.61 -25.78
CA ILE A 124 -6.32 4.92 -25.34
C ILE A 124 -5.09 5.66 -24.80
N ASP A 125 -4.86 6.85 -25.34
CA ASP A 125 -3.88 7.79 -24.81
C ASP A 125 -4.19 8.07 -23.33
N LYS A 126 -3.21 7.77 -22.47
CA LYS A 126 -3.32 7.83 -21.00
C LYS A 126 -3.68 9.21 -20.45
N ASN A 127 -3.62 10.25 -21.29
CA ASN A 127 -3.90 11.65 -20.95
C ASN A 127 -5.27 12.17 -21.43
N SER A 128 -6.14 11.32 -21.97
CA SER A 128 -7.47 11.77 -22.42
C SER A 128 -8.51 11.73 -21.29
N GLU A 129 -9.44 12.69 -21.26
CA GLU A 129 -10.63 12.74 -20.37
C GLU A 129 -11.45 11.43 -20.37
N ASN A 130 -11.26 10.59 -21.38
CA ASN A 130 -11.86 9.27 -21.53
C ASN A 130 -11.35 8.24 -20.50
N SER A 131 -10.15 8.40 -19.93
CA SER A 131 -9.65 7.49 -18.88
C SER A 131 -10.40 7.71 -17.57
N THR A 132 -10.78 8.95 -17.28
CA THR A 132 -11.53 9.37 -16.09
C THR A 132 -12.98 8.85 -16.11
N GLU A 133 -13.66 8.95 -17.26
CA GLU A 133 -15.03 8.45 -17.43
C GLU A 133 -15.10 6.90 -17.38
N ASN A 134 -14.14 6.21 -17.99
CA ASN A 134 -14.02 4.76 -17.86
C ASN A 134 -13.70 4.29 -16.43
N SER A 135 -12.99 5.12 -15.66
CA SER A 135 -12.75 4.90 -14.23
C SER A 135 -14.00 5.15 -13.37
N LYS A 136 -14.93 6.00 -13.80
CA LYS A 136 -16.25 6.14 -13.17
C LYS A 136 -17.14 4.93 -13.44
N ILE A 137 -17.10 4.35 -14.65
CA ILE A 137 -17.80 3.09 -14.98
C ILE A 137 -17.41 1.96 -14.02
N LEU A 138 -16.12 1.89 -13.65
CA LEU A 138 -15.56 0.95 -12.67
C LEU A 138 -16.17 1.08 -11.26
N ARG A 139 -16.65 2.26 -10.85
CA ARG A 139 -17.26 2.47 -9.51
C ARG A 139 -18.71 2.00 -9.41
N VAL A 140 -19.42 1.99 -10.52
CA VAL A 140 -20.85 1.64 -10.59
C VAL A 140 -21.05 0.12 -10.68
N SER A 141 -19.95 -0.66 -10.65
CA SER A 141 -19.91 -2.00 -11.23
C SER A 141 -19.95 -3.18 -10.26
N GLY A 142 -20.09 -2.94 -8.95
CA GLY A 142 -20.05 -4.02 -7.94
C GLY A 142 -18.75 -4.85 -7.94
N THR A 143 -17.67 -4.32 -8.55
CA THR A 143 -16.43 -5.06 -8.79
C THR A 143 -15.64 -5.27 -7.48
N PRO A 144 -15.04 -6.44 -7.24
CA PRO A 144 -14.27 -6.73 -6.03
C PRO A 144 -13.08 -5.77 -5.79
N ASN A 145 -12.89 -5.34 -4.54
CA ASN A 145 -11.85 -4.39 -4.09
C ASN A 145 -10.44 -4.71 -4.60
N ARG A 146 -10.07 -5.99 -4.64
CA ARG A 146 -8.75 -6.44 -5.12
C ARG A 146 -8.46 -6.00 -6.56
N PHE A 147 -9.49 -5.91 -7.39
CA PHE A 147 -9.38 -5.58 -8.81
C PHE A 147 -9.26 -4.06 -9.02
N LEU A 148 -10.03 -3.27 -8.28
CA LEU A 148 -9.93 -1.80 -8.25
C LEU A 148 -8.52 -1.37 -7.84
N ARG A 149 -7.96 -2.06 -6.85
CA ARG A 149 -6.61 -1.81 -6.34
C ARG A 149 -5.50 -2.05 -7.38
N THR A 150 -5.56 -3.13 -8.15
CA THR A 150 -4.59 -3.38 -9.25
C THR A 150 -4.65 -2.29 -10.31
N LEU A 151 -5.86 -1.81 -10.61
CA LEU A 151 -6.11 -0.80 -11.63
C LEU A 151 -5.63 0.59 -11.19
N LEU A 152 -5.83 0.93 -9.91
CA LEU A 152 -5.23 2.11 -9.28
C LEU A 152 -3.71 2.05 -9.42
N LEU A 153 -3.07 0.95 -9.04
CA LEU A 153 -1.63 0.75 -9.14
C LEU A 153 -1.08 0.89 -10.57
N ASP A 154 -1.77 0.34 -11.58
CA ASP A 154 -1.36 0.41 -12.99
C ASP A 154 -1.52 1.82 -13.61
N SER A 155 -2.46 2.61 -13.08
CA SER A 155 -2.69 4.00 -13.50
C SER A 155 -1.67 5.00 -12.95
N MET A 156 -0.93 4.65 -11.89
CA MET A 156 0.07 5.51 -11.22
C MET A 156 1.43 5.57 -11.95
N GLY A 157 1.44 5.49 -13.28
CA GLY A 157 2.68 5.63 -14.06
C GLY A 157 3.39 6.98 -13.80
N ASN A 158 4.73 6.94 -13.78
CA ASN A 158 5.68 8.01 -13.45
C ASN A 158 5.26 9.45 -13.83
N SER A 159 4.44 10.10 -13.01
CA SER A 159 4.45 11.55 -12.83
C SER A 159 3.71 11.91 -11.55
N THR A 160 4.39 12.61 -10.66
CA THR A 160 3.91 13.10 -9.37
C THR A 160 2.84 14.18 -9.51
N LYS A 161 1.66 13.88 -8.96
CA LYS A 161 0.53 14.71 -8.50
C LYS A 161 -0.77 14.08 -9.01
N PHE A 162 -1.42 13.29 -8.16
CA PHE A 162 -2.71 12.72 -8.48
C PHE A 162 -3.73 13.84 -8.74
N GLY A 163 -4.56 13.68 -9.78
CA GLY A 163 -5.63 14.63 -10.05
C GLY A 163 -6.62 14.68 -8.88
N ALA A 164 -7.14 15.87 -8.57
CA ALA A 164 -8.09 16.08 -7.46
C ALA A 164 -9.33 15.18 -7.58
N ASP A 165 -9.76 14.85 -8.80
CA ASP A 165 -10.92 13.99 -9.02
C ASP A 165 -10.61 12.53 -8.69
N PHE A 166 -9.43 12.02 -9.05
CA PHE A 166 -8.99 10.68 -8.63
C PHE A 166 -8.95 10.54 -7.10
N LEU A 167 -8.46 11.57 -6.39
CA LEU A 167 -8.39 11.53 -4.93
C LEU A 167 -9.77 11.60 -4.27
N LYS A 168 -10.69 12.44 -4.78
CA LYS A 168 -12.11 12.46 -4.34
C LYS A 168 -12.76 11.09 -4.51
N GLU A 169 -12.44 10.47 -5.62
CA GLU A 169 -13.00 9.19 -6.02
C GLU A 169 -12.43 8.02 -5.21
N LEU A 170 -11.13 8.03 -4.94
CA LEU A 170 -10.48 7.11 -4.03
C LEU A 170 -11.04 7.26 -2.61
N ALA A 171 -11.33 8.50 -2.17
CA ALA A 171 -11.90 8.77 -0.86
C ALA A 171 -13.30 8.18 -0.64
N VAL A 172 -14.06 7.96 -1.70
CA VAL A 172 -15.37 7.28 -1.61
C VAL A 172 -15.20 5.76 -1.42
N VAL A 173 -14.21 5.15 -2.09
CA VAL A 173 -14.04 3.68 -2.12
C VAL A 173 -13.16 3.18 -0.98
N ALA A 174 -12.06 3.88 -0.71
CA ALA A 174 -11.05 3.55 0.28
C ALA A 174 -10.68 4.82 1.06
N PRO A 175 -11.57 5.33 1.93
CA PRO A 175 -11.42 6.64 2.58
C PRO A 175 -10.16 6.84 3.42
N PHE A 176 -9.54 5.75 3.85
CA PHE A 176 -8.31 5.73 4.68
C PHE A 176 -7.09 5.29 3.88
N HIS A 177 -7.19 5.30 2.54
CA HIS A 177 -6.09 4.94 1.67
C HIS A 177 -4.89 5.88 1.90
N PRO A 178 -3.64 5.36 1.99
CA PRO A 178 -2.46 6.17 2.31
C PRO A 178 -2.27 7.41 1.43
N LEU A 179 -2.65 7.33 0.15
CA LEU A 179 -2.59 8.46 -0.79
C LEU A 179 -3.53 9.62 -0.42
N ILE A 180 -4.71 9.33 0.13
CA ILE A 180 -5.63 10.39 0.58
C ILE A 180 -5.02 11.09 1.79
N THR A 181 -4.54 10.30 2.75
CA THR A 181 -3.90 10.81 3.97
C THR A 181 -2.67 11.68 3.64
N ALA A 182 -1.87 11.25 2.66
CA ALA A 182 -0.72 12.00 2.17
C ALA A 182 -1.08 13.39 1.60
N GLU A 183 -2.13 13.46 0.79
CA GLU A 183 -2.52 14.67 0.04
C GLU A 183 -3.40 15.63 0.88
N THR A 184 -4.02 15.16 1.97
CA THR A 184 -4.83 16.02 2.87
C THR A 184 -4.03 17.05 3.68
N SER A 185 -2.71 17.08 3.57
CA SER A 185 -1.86 18.15 4.12
C SER A 185 -2.06 19.51 3.42
N GLY A 186 -2.72 19.53 2.25
CA GLY A 186 -3.09 20.74 1.52
C GLY A 186 -4.57 20.80 1.16
N THR A 187 -5.39 21.43 2.01
CA THR A 187 -6.69 22.07 1.68
C THR A 187 -7.87 21.22 1.14
N PHE A 188 -7.77 19.91 0.94
CA PHE A 188 -8.92 19.09 0.53
C PHE A 188 -9.35 18.10 1.63
N PHE A 189 -10.52 18.34 2.24
CA PHE A 189 -11.17 17.45 3.21
C PHE A 189 -11.65 16.16 2.50
N LEU A 190 -10.73 15.24 2.25
CA LEU A 190 -11.01 13.95 1.62
C LEU A 190 -11.06 12.79 2.62
N THR A 191 -10.42 12.93 3.77
CA THR A 191 -10.46 11.90 4.83
C THR A 191 -11.74 12.05 5.64
N PRO A 192 -12.57 11.00 5.80
CA PRO A 192 -13.79 11.09 6.61
C PRO A 192 -13.49 11.42 8.07
N HIS A 193 -14.35 12.23 8.66
CA HIS A 193 -14.33 12.45 10.09
C HIS A 193 -14.89 11.21 10.81
N VAL A 194 -14.04 10.54 11.58
CA VAL A 194 -14.42 9.40 12.40
C VAL A 194 -14.42 9.84 13.85
N PHE A 195 -15.52 9.59 14.57
CA PHE A 195 -15.66 9.99 15.97
C PHE A 195 -14.74 9.21 16.93
N SER A 196 -14.38 7.98 16.57
CA SER A 196 -13.45 7.13 17.33
C SER A 196 -12.08 7.06 16.67
N ASP A 197 -11.06 7.53 17.39
CA ASP A 197 -9.66 7.39 16.98
C ASP A 197 -9.24 5.92 16.85
N GLU A 198 -9.81 5.02 17.66
CA GLU A 198 -9.55 3.58 17.61
C GLU A 198 -10.08 2.96 16.32
N TYR A 199 -11.34 3.26 15.98
CA TYR A 199 -11.93 2.75 14.73
C TYR A 199 -11.16 3.26 13.51
N ARG A 200 -10.79 4.54 13.52
CA ARG A 200 -10.00 5.14 12.44
C ARG A 200 -8.62 4.51 12.31
N PHE A 201 -7.96 4.27 13.44
CA PHE A 201 -6.65 3.62 13.49
C PHE A 201 -6.67 2.22 12.88
N ARG A 202 -7.67 1.40 13.23
CA ARG A 202 -7.81 0.03 12.68
C ARG A 202 -7.98 0.05 11.15
N LEU A 203 -8.83 0.95 10.63
CA LEU A 203 -9.04 1.09 9.18
C LEU A 203 -7.79 1.59 8.44
N GLU A 204 -7.09 2.58 8.99
CA GLU A 204 -5.86 3.09 8.37
C GLU A 204 -4.75 2.04 8.34
N ILE A 205 -4.62 1.22 9.39
CA ILE A 205 -3.69 0.10 9.39
C ILE A 205 -4.02 -0.90 8.29
N GLU A 206 -5.30 -1.30 8.17
CA GLU A 206 -5.73 -2.27 7.17
C GLU A 206 -5.42 -1.78 5.76
N GLU A 207 -5.81 -0.56 5.43
CA GLU A 207 -5.55 0.06 4.12
C GLU A 207 -4.06 0.24 3.86
N PHE A 208 -3.26 0.59 4.87
CA PHE A 208 -1.82 0.74 4.74
C PHE A 208 -1.10 -0.58 4.46
N ILE A 209 -1.46 -1.65 5.21
CA ILE A 209 -0.94 -3.01 5.00
C ILE A 209 -1.29 -3.48 3.60
N GLN A 210 -2.54 -3.26 3.20
CA GLN A 210 -2.97 -3.62 1.86
C GLN A 210 -2.15 -2.83 0.85
N PHE A 211 -2.07 -1.51 0.93
CA PHE A 211 -1.44 -0.68 -0.10
C PHE A 211 0.04 -1.00 -0.36
N LEU A 212 0.86 -1.19 0.68
CA LEU A 212 2.32 -1.38 0.51
C LEU A 212 2.69 -2.75 -0.07
N HIS A 213 3.30 -2.75 -1.25
CA HIS A 213 3.67 -3.94 -2.01
C HIS A 213 5.18 -3.97 -2.29
N PRO A 214 5.89 -5.09 -2.00
CA PRO A 214 7.36 -5.10 -1.95
C PRO A 214 8.03 -4.78 -3.30
N SER A 215 7.33 -5.03 -4.42
CA SER A 215 7.86 -4.81 -5.76
C SER A 215 7.48 -3.46 -6.38
N SER A 216 6.82 -2.55 -5.65
CA SER A 216 6.32 -1.29 -6.23
C SER A 216 7.42 -0.22 -6.34
N PRO A 217 7.80 0.22 -7.56
CA PRO A 217 8.78 1.31 -7.73
C PRO A 217 8.25 2.64 -7.18
N TYR A 218 6.95 2.89 -7.33
CA TYR A 218 6.26 4.07 -6.81
C TYR A 218 6.49 4.26 -5.31
N GLN A 219 6.43 3.18 -4.52
CA GLN A 219 6.58 3.26 -3.07
C GLN A 219 8.00 3.63 -2.66
N LYS A 220 9.01 3.24 -3.45
CA LYS A 220 10.39 3.68 -3.23
C LYS A 220 10.55 5.17 -3.52
N GLU A 221 9.94 5.67 -4.59
CA GLU A 221 9.98 7.09 -4.95
C GLU A 221 9.22 7.97 -3.94
N GLN A 222 8.12 7.48 -3.38
CA GLN A 222 7.26 8.22 -2.45
C GLN A 222 7.50 7.90 -0.98
N ALA A 223 8.66 7.32 -0.65
CA ALA A 223 8.95 6.85 0.70
C ALA A 223 8.83 7.95 1.77
N ARG A 224 9.26 9.18 1.49
CA ARG A 224 9.09 10.31 2.42
C ARG A 224 7.63 10.62 2.74
N VAL A 225 6.77 10.57 1.73
CA VAL A 225 5.33 10.81 1.89
C VAL A 225 4.70 9.67 2.68
N MET A 226 5.05 8.42 2.35
CA MET A 226 4.56 7.24 3.06
C MET A 226 5.05 7.18 4.51
N LEU A 227 6.27 7.65 4.79
CA LEU A 227 6.79 7.81 6.14
C LEU A 227 5.92 8.78 6.95
N HIS A 228 5.49 9.89 6.37
CA HIS A 228 4.62 10.85 7.04
C HIS A 228 3.24 10.25 7.36
N VAL A 229 2.66 9.49 6.42
CA VAL A 229 1.41 8.73 6.66
C VAL A 229 1.59 7.73 7.79
N PHE A 230 2.67 6.94 7.75
CA PHE A 230 3.01 5.97 8.79
C PHE A 230 3.16 6.64 10.17
N GLN A 231 3.84 7.77 10.24
CA GLN A 231 3.99 8.55 11.47
C GLN A 231 2.65 9.04 12.00
N GLY A 232 1.77 9.55 11.13
CA GLY A 232 0.42 9.98 11.50
C GLY A 232 -0.45 8.84 12.08
N ILE A 233 -0.35 7.64 11.50
CA ILE A 233 -1.01 6.44 12.05
C ILE A 233 -0.46 6.10 13.44
N CYS A 234 0.87 6.10 13.59
CA CYS A 234 1.54 5.86 14.88
C CYS A 234 1.17 6.91 15.93
N GLU A 235 1.07 8.18 15.56
CA GLU A 235 0.63 9.24 16.47
C GLU A 235 -0.79 8.99 16.98
N ARG A 236 -1.68 8.47 16.13
CA ARG A 236 -3.04 8.12 16.57
C ARG A 236 -3.07 6.89 17.46
N MET A 237 -2.24 5.88 17.17
CA MET A 237 -2.05 4.73 18.07
C MET A 237 -1.71 5.17 19.51
N MET A 238 -0.97 6.28 19.66
CA MET A 238 -0.61 6.80 20.98
C MET A 238 -1.79 7.43 21.73
N ARG A 239 -2.90 7.78 21.05
CA ARG A 239 -4.08 8.45 21.62
C ARG A 239 -5.21 7.48 22.01
N ILE A 240 -5.20 6.27 21.46
CA ILE A 240 -6.25 5.26 21.72
C ILE A 240 -6.03 4.54 23.04
N GLU A 241 -6.90 3.59 23.39
CA GLU A 241 -6.67 2.68 24.52
C GLU A 241 -5.47 1.75 24.29
N ALA A 242 -5.08 1.00 25.32
CA ALA A 242 -4.01 0.01 25.21
C ALA A 242 -4.37 -1.08 24.19
N LEU A 243 -3.38 -1.52 23.42
CA LEU A 243 -3.57 -2.55 22.40
C LEU A 243 -3.82 -3.92 23.04
N ARG A 244 -4.75 -4.67 22.46
CA ARG A 244 -5.21 -5.98 22.92
C ARG A 244 -4.43 -7.09 22.23
N SER A 245 -4.62 -8.33 22.70
CA SER A 245 -3.92 -9.49 22.14
C SER A 245 -4.26 -9.74 20.66
N GLU A 246 -5.50 -9.45 20.26
CA GLU A 246 -5.97 -9.53 18.87
C GLU A 246 -5.23 -8.57 17.93
N ASP A 247 -4.68 -7.47 18.47
CA ASP A 247 -4.00 -6.45 17.70
C ASP A 247 -2.54 -6.80 17.40
N ILE A 248 -1.99 -7.88 17.98
CA ILE A 248 -0.59 -8.27 17.76
C ILE A 248 -0.34 -8.57 16.28
N GLU A 249 -1.18 -9.39 15.66
CA GLU A 249 -0.98 -9.82 14.27
C GLU A 249 -1.10 -8.64 13.29
N PRO A 250 -2.18 -7.82 13.33
CA PRO A 250 -2.28 -6.62 12.49
C PRO A 250 -1.14 -5.63 12.72
N MET A 251 -0.70 -5.42 13.96
CA MET A 251 0.42 -4.50 14.23
C MET A 251 1.73 -5.00 13.67
N VAL A 252 2.00 -6.31 13.73
CA VAL A 252 3.20 -6.87 13.11
C VAL A 252 3.13 -6.71 11.59
N ASP A 253 1.98 -6.97 10.96
CA ASP A 253 1.82 -6.78 9.51
C ASP A 253 1.97 -5.32 9.09
N PHE A 254 1.43 -4.40 9.89
CA PHE A 254 1.60 -2.96 9.72
C PHE A 254 3.07 -2.55 9.73
N TRP A 255 3.81 -3.03 10.72
CA TRP A 255 5.24 -2.76 10.82
C TRP A 255 6.04 -3.39 9.68
N LEU A 256 5.74 -4.63 9.28
CA LEU A 256 6.39 -5.27 8.14
C LEU A 256 6.13 -4.53 6.82
N ALA A 257 4.93 -3.98 6.64
CA ALA A 257 4.62 -3.11 5.52
C ALA A 257 5.46 -1.82 5.59
N ALA A 258 5.52 -1.17 6.76
CA ALA A 258 6.23 0.09 6.97
C ALA A 258 7.74 -0.02 6.81
N ILE A 259 8.35 -1.15 7.19
CA ILE A 259 9.80 -1.38 7.10
C ILE A 259 10.34 -1.09 5.69
N ARG A 260 9.55 -1.40 4.67
CA ARG A 260 9.91 -1.23 3.25
C ARG A 260 10.04 0.22 2.83
N ILE A 261 9.41 1.14 3.57
CA ILE A 261 9.53 2.57 3.32
C ILE A 261 10.98 3.01 3.54
N PHE A 262 11.68 2.41 4.52
CA PHE A 262 13.04 2.82 4.87
C PHE A 262 14.10 2.49 3.82
N ASP A 263 13.75 1.69 2.79
CA ASP A 263 14.59 1.42 1.63
C ASP A 263 14.37 2.40 0.46
N GLY A 264 13.45 3.35 0.61
CA GLY A 264 13.09 4.28 -0.44
C GLY A 264 13.89 5.59 -0.44
N PHE A 265 13.69 6.38 -1.48
CA PHE A 265 14.47 7.58 -1.72
C PHE A 265 14.17 8.68 -0.70
N GLY A 266 15.23 9.38 -0.30
CA GLY A 266 15.17 10.51 0.61
C GLY A 266 15.08 10.14 2.08
N ILE A 267 14.97 8.86 2.46
CA ILE A 267 14.98 8.43 3.86
C ILE A 267 16.42 8.48 4.41
N GLY A 268 16.58 9.08 5.59
CA GLY A 268 17.87 9.24 6.26
C GLY A 268 17.99 8.47 7.56
N MET A 269 19.20 8.46 8.13
CA MET A 269 19.50 7.77 9.38
C MET A 269 18.66 8.27 10.57
N THR A 270 18.28 9.55 10.58
CA THR A 270 17.42 10.13 11.62
C THR A 270 16.02 9.50 11.62
N ASP A 271 15.44 9.29 10.45
CA ASP A 271 14.11 8.68 10.30
C ASP A 271 14.12 7.23 10.81
N ILE A 272 15.20 6.51 10.53
CA ILE A 272 15.43 5.14 11.01
C ILE A 272 15.53 5.12 12.54
N GLN A 273 16.27 6.05 13.15
CA GLN A 273 16.38 6.16 14.60
C GLN A 273 15.04 6.49 15.27
N GLU A 274 14.21 7.31 14.63
CA GLU A 274 12.85 7.61 15.11
C GLU A 274 11.93 6.41 14.99
N ALA A 275 11.99 5.67 13.88
CA ALA A 275 11.26 4.43 13.70
C ALA A 275 11.63 3.39 14.77
N ALA A 276 12.92 3.26 15.09
CA ALA A 276 13.38 2.38 16.15
C ALA A 276 12.77 2.72 17.52
N LYS A 277 12.72 4.02 17.87
CA LYS A 277 12.02 4.49 19.08
C LYS A 277 10.52 4.19 19.04
N MET A 278 9.92 4.24 17.84
CA MET A 278 8.50 3.98 17.67
C MET A 278 8.14 2.50 17.81
N ILE A 279 9.05 1.56 17.49
CA ILE A 279 8.88 0.13 17.82
C ILE A 279 8.78 -0.07 19.33
N GLU A 280 9.67 0.57 20.10
CA GLU A 280 9.65 0.53 21.57
C GLU A 280 8.35 1.12 22.13
N LYS A 281 7.89 2.25 21.59
CA LYS A 281 6.59 2.83 21.95
C LYS A 281 5.43 1.90 21.62
N THR A 282 5.43 1.27 20.45
CA THR A 282 4.39 0.32 20.03
C THR A 282 4.32 -0.86 20.98
N SER A 283 5.46 -1.47 21.32
CA SER A 283 5.53 -2.53 22.33
C SER A 283 4.96 -2.06 23.67
N GLY A 284 5.29 -0.83 24.08
CA GLY A 284 4.75 -0.19 25.28
C GLY A 284 3.23 -0.02 25.32
N ARG A 285 2.55 0.01 24.16
CA ARG A 285 1.07 0.12 24.06
C ARG A 285 0.34 -1.15 24.44
N PHE A 286 1.01 -2.29 24.43
CA PHE A 286 0.45 -3.55 24.93
C PHE A 286 0.65 -3.67 26.44
N GLU A 287 -0.24 -4.41 27.10
CA GLU A 287 -0.03 -4.86 28.48
C GLU A 287 1.28 -5.65 28.61
N ILE A 288 1.91 -5.62 29.80
CA ILE A 288 3.26 -6.17 30.02
C ILE A 288 3.41 -7.62 29.56
N GLN A 289 2.39 -8.46 29.79
CA GLN A 289 2.34 -9.87 29.39
C GLN A 289 2.34 -10.08 27.87
N ARG A 290 1.93 -9.08 27.09
CA ARG A 290 1.77 -9.17 25.63
C ARG A 290 2.93 -8.53 24.88
N ARG A 291 3.70 -7.64 25.52
CA ARG A 291 4.91 -7.04 24.93
C ARG A 291 5.93 -8.05 24.42
N PRO A 292 6.33 -9.10 25.16
CA PRO A 292 7.28 -10.08 24.65
C PRO A 292 6.67 -10.89 23.49
N LEU A 293 5.36 -11.14 23.49
CA LEU A 293 4.66 -11.85 22.42
C LEU A 293 4.64 -11.04 21.12
N PHE A 294 4.38 -9.74 21.19
CA PHE A 294 4.47 -8.84 20.03
C PHE A 294 5.87 -8.87 19.41
N LEU A 295 6.92 -8.66 20.22
CA LEU A 295 8.31 -8.65 19.75
C LEU A 295 8.72 -10.01 19.17
N LYS A 296 8.32 -11.12 19.82
CA LYS A 296 8.56 -12.48 19.36
C LYS A 296 7.86 -12.75 18.03
N ARG A 297 6.59 -12.35 17.89
CA ARG A 297 5.83 -12.53 16.64
C ARG A 297 6.43 -11.71 15.50
N PHE A 298 6.85 -10.48 15.81
CA PHE A 298 7.49 -9.60 14.86
C PHE A 298 8.79 -10.21 14.32
N LEU A 299 9.70 -10.62 15.22
CA LEU A 299 10.94 -11.28 14.83
C LEU A 299 10.71 -12.58 14.05
N ARG A 300 9.71 -13.37 14.46
CA ARG A 300 9.34 -14.60 13.76
C ARG A 300 8.92 -14.35 12.31
N LYS A 301 8.06 -13.35 12.06
CA LYS A 301 7.64 -13.04 10.69
C LYS A 301 8.78 -12.52 9.83
N ILE A 302 9.71 -11.74 10.39
CA ILE A 302 10.93 -11.35 9.66
C ILE A 302 11.69 -12.60 9.21
N CYS A 303 11.87 -13.59 10.10
CA CYS A 303 12.56 -14.84 9.76
C CYS A 303 11.81 -15.71 8.71
N GLU A 304 10.49 -15.54 8.56
CA GLU A 304 9.66 -16.30 7.61
C GLU A 304 9.71 -15.69 6.20
N VAL A 305 10.04 -14.40 6.08
CA VAL A 305 10.14 -13.70 4.79
C VAL A 305 11.48 -14.06 4.15
N LYS A 306 11.46 -15.04 3.24
CA LYS A 306 12.62 -15.33 2.38
C LYS A 306 12.78 -14.18 1.38
N ASP A 307 14.01 -13.68 1.23
CA ASP A 307 14.37 -12.59 0.32
C ASP A 307 13.68 -11.25 0.62
N SER A 308 13.57 -10.88 1.91
CA SER A 308 13.40 -9.48 2.29
C SER A 308 14.62 -8.70 1.82
N ASN A 309 14.57 -8.17 0.59
CA ASN A 309 15.51 -7.17 0.07
C ASN A 309 15.35 -5.83 0.82
N CYS A 310 15.23 -5.88 2.14
CA CYS A 310 15.18 -4.72 3.01
C CYS A 310 16.61 -4.37 3.43
N GLY A 311 17.09 -3.26 2.90
CA GLY A 311 18.39 -2.66 3.17
C GLY A 311 18.52 -2.09 4.59
N MET A 312 17.53 -2.29 5.47
CA MET A 312 17.59 -1.88 6.88
C MET A 312 17.17 -2.99 7.88
N GLU A 313 16.99 -4.23 7.43
CA GLU A 313 16.51 -5.32 8.29
C GLU A 313 17.39 -5.57 9.55
N PRO A 314 18.73 -5.61 9.48
CA PRO A 314 19.56 -5.83 10.67
C PRO A 314 19.35 -4.79 11.77
N GLN A 315 19.12 -3.53 11.41
CA GLN A 315 18.89 -2.42 12.34
C GLN A 315 17.54 -2.58 13.04
N ILE A 316 16.52 -3.01 12.31
CA ILE A 316 15.18 -3.28 12.87
C ILE A 316 15.23 -4.48 13.81
N VAL A 317 15.86 -5.58 13.38
CA VAL A 317 16.02 -6.77 14.23
C VAL A 317 16.82 -6.42 15.49
N ALA A 318 17.90 -5.65 15.37
CA ALA A 318 18.67 -5.14 16.51
C ALA A 318 17.80 -4.32 17.47
N THR A 319 16.89 -3.50 16.93
CA THR A 319 15.94 -2.72 17.73
C THR A 319 14.98 -3.63 18.48
N ILE A 320 14.39 -4.63 17.83
CA ILE A 320 13.48 -5.60 18.46
C ILE A 320 14.19 -6.32 19.62
N ILE A 321 15.43 -6.76 19.41
CA ILE A 321 16.27 -7.40 20.43
C ILE A 321 16.56 -6.44 21.59
N THR A 322 16.91 -5.19 21.29
CA THR A 322 17.20 -4.17 22.31
C THR A 322 15.95 -3.80 23.12
N THR A 323 14.79 -3.69 22.47
CA THR A 323 13.51 -3.47 23.16
C THR A 323 13.17 -4.66 24.06
N PHE A 324 13.39 -5.89 23.58
CA PHE A 324 13.19 -7.09 24.41
C PHE A 324 14.13 -7.09 25.62
N GLN A 325 15.42 -6.81 25.41
CA GLN A 325 16.43 -6.70 26.47
C GLN A 325 16.01 -5.69 27.54
N ARG A 326 15.62 -4.47 27.15
CA ARG A 326 15.19 -3.43 28.09
C ARG A 326 13.94 -3.84 28.86
N GLY A 327 12.95 -4.39 28.15
CA GLY A 327 11.73 -4.93 28.78
C GLY A 327 12.03 -6.03 29.80
N ALA A 328 12.94 -6.95 29.48
CA ALA A 328 13.31 -8.06 30.35
C ALA A 328 14.11 -7.60 31.57
N PHE A 329 15.18 -6.83 31.36
CA PHE A 329 16.21 -6.61 32.39
C PHE A 329 16.12 -5.25 33.07
N SER A 330 15.69 -4.19 32.39
CA SER A 330 15.47 -2.89 33.03
C SER A 330 14.20 -2.90 33.88
N LEU A 331 13.14 -3.55 33.42
CA LEU A 331 11.89 -3.70 34.19
C LEU A 331 11.86 -4.92 35.10
N ARG A 332 12.83 -5.84 34.95
CA ARG A 332 12.90 -7.13 35.68
C ARG A 332 11.59 -7.94 35.62
N SER A 333 11.01 -8.00 34.43
CA SER A 333 9.69 -8.61 34.21
C SER A 333 9.77 -10.13 34.02
N SER A 334 8.97 -10.87 34.80
CA SER A 334 8.87 -12.33 34.71
C SER A 334 8.27 -12.78 33.39
N GLU A 335 7.33 -12.02 32.83
CA GLU A 335 6.68 -12.27 31.55
C GLU A 335 7.70 -12.35 30.41
N PHE A 336 8.70 -11.46 30.42
CA PHE A 336 9.80 -11.51 29.45
C PHE A 336 10.75 -12.68 29.72
N TYR A 337 10.98 -13.03 30.99
CA TYR A 337 11.85 -14.16 31.32
C TYR A 337 11.26 -15.47 30.86
N GLU A 338 9.94 -15.67 30.98
CA GLU A 338 9.24 -16.85 30.47
C GLU A 338 9.51 -17.06 28.97
N GLU A 339 9.40 -15.99 28.19
CA GLU A 339 9.55 -15.98 26.73
C GLU A 339 11.00 -15.98 26.23
N LEU A 340 11.98 -15.72 27.10
CA LEU A 340 13.39 -15.54 26.74
C LEU A 340 13.99 -16.75 25.98
N GLY A 341 13.58 -17.98 26.31
CA GLY A 341 14.10 -19.18 25.65
C GLY A 341 13.68 -19.29 24.17
N GLU A 342 12.39 -19.07 23.89
CA GLU A 342 11.91 -19.03 22.50
C GLU A 342 12.47 -17.83 21.75
N PHE A 343 12.62 -16.68 22.42
CA PHE A 343 13.22 -15.49 21.81
C PHE A 343 14.66 -15.75 21.36
N TRP A 344 15.48 -16.41 22.18
CA TRP A 344 16.83 -16.85 21.79
C TRP A 344 16.84 -17.77 20.58
N THR A 345 15.85 -18.67 20.49
CA THR A 345 15.71 -19.57 19.33
C THR A 345 15.43 -18.78 18.05
N LEU A 346 14.71 -17.67 18.13
CA LEU A 346 14.51 -16.77 16.98
C LEU A 346 15.78 -16.01 16.62
N CYS A 347 16.53 -15.49 17.61
CA CYS A 347 17.82 -14.83 17.36
C CYS A 347 18.80 -15.76 16.62
N LEU A 348 18.81 -17.05 16.94
CA LEU A 348 19.64 -18.06 16.26
C LEU A 348 19.23 -18.29 14.79
N LYS A 349 17.96 -18.10 14.45
CA LYS A 349 17.45 -18.28 13.08
C LYS A 349 17.82 -17.14 12.15
N VAL A 350 18.00 -15.93 12.69
CA VAL A 350 18.43 -14.77 11.92
C VAL A 350 19.88 -14.93 11.52
N LYS A 351 20.16 -14.90 10.20
CA LYS A 351 21.50 -15.01 9.64
C LYS A 351 21.67 -13.94 8.56
N TYR A 352 22.82 -13.30 8.58
CA TYR A 352 23.23 -12.33 7.58
C TYR A 352 24.57 -12.73 7.00
N ASP A 353 24.69 -12.66 5.67
CA ASP A 353 25.91 -13.03 4.95
C ASP A 353 27.01 -11.96 5.11
N ASP A 354 26.62 -10.69 5.21
CA ASP A 354 27.53 -9.56 5.41
C ASP A 354 27.56 -9.14 6.89
N VAL A 355 28.69 -9.40 7.55
CA VAL A 355 28.90 -9.04 8.97
C VAL A 355 29.02 -7.53 9.18
N TYR A 356 29.55 -6.77 8.21
CA TYR A 356 29.63 -5.32 8.34
C TYR A 356 28.25 -4.70 8.40
N TYR A 357 27.42 -5.04 7.42
CA TYR A 357 26.06 -4.55 7.31
C TYR A 357 25.18 -4.98 8.51
N SER A 358 25.47 -6.14 9.10
CA SER A 358 24.74 -6.68 10.26
C SER A 358 25.43 -6.46 11.63
N THR A 359 26.43 -5.58 11.72
CA THR A 359 27.16 -5.30 12.97
C THR A 359 26.24 -4.94 14.14
N VAL A 360 25.21 -4.15 13.87
CA VAL A 360 24.21 -3.72 14.87
C VAL A 360 23.41 -4.90 15.44
N PHE A 361 23.13 -5.92 14.62
CA PHE A 361 22.43 -7.13 15.04
C PHE A 361 23.28 -7.94 15.99
N TYR A 362 24.53 -8.25 15.62
CA TYR A 362 25.46 -8.98 16.49
C TYR A 362 25.68 -8.24 17.82
N SER A 363 25.84 -6.92 17.77
CA SER A 363 25.99 -6.09 18.97
C SER A 363 24.77 -6.19 19.90
N ALA A 364 23.55 -6.16 19.36
CA ALA A 364 22.33 -6.30 20.15
C ALA A 364 22.22 -7.71 20.77
N VAL A 365 22.59 -8.75 20.03
CA VAL A 365 22.64 -10.13 20.54
C VAL A 365 23.62 -10.26 21.70
N PHE A 366 24.82 -9.71 21.56
CA PHE A 366 25.84 -9.76 22.62
C PHE A 366 25.40 -8.98 23.86
N ALA A 367 24.80 -7.80 23.67
CA ALA A 367 24.24 -7.01 24.77
C ALA A 367 23.09 -7.73 25.51
N LEU A 368 22.23 -8.45 24.79
CA LEU A 368 21.18 -9.27 25.39
C LEU A 368 21.77 -10.39 26.26
N ALA A 369 22.79 -11.09 25.75
CA ALA A 369 23.45 -12.17 26.48
C ALA A 369 24.19 -11.66 27.73
N GLN A 370 24.89 -10.53 27.59
CA GLN A 370 25.54 -9.84 28.71
C GLN A 370 24.51 -9.47 29.79
N ALA A 371 23.37 -8.88 29.40
CA ALA A 371 22.32 -8.51 30.35
C ALA A 371 21.74 -9.74 31.06
N GLN A 372 21.48 -10.83 30.35
CA GLN A 372 21.02 -12.08 30.97
C GLN A 372 21.97 -12.56 32.08
N ALA A 373 23.28 -12.50 31.82
CA ALA A 373 24.29 -12.93 32.78
C ALA A 373 24.41 -11.97 33.98
N VAL A 374 24.46 -10.66 33.72
CA VAL A 374 24.56 -9.62 34.76
C VAL A 374 23.38 -9.70 35.74
N PHE A 375 22.17 -9.90 35.21
CA PHE A 375 20.96 -10.04 36.03
C PHE A 375 20.74 -11.46 36.56
N LYS A 376 21.67 -12.40 36.30
CA LYS A 376 21.66 -13.78 36.78
C LYS A 376 20.37 -14.54 36.46
N VAL A 377 19.85 -14.37 35.24
CA VAL A 377 18.58 -14.97 34.81
C VAL A 377 18.80 -16.28 34.06
N LYS A 378 18.14 -17.36 34.54
CA LYS A 378 18.12 -18.69 33.91
C LYS A 378 19.52 -19.21 33.54
N ARG A 379 20.33 -19.61 34.55
CA ARG A 379 21.72 -20.07 34.39
C ARG A 379 21.92 -21.12 33.30
N GLU A 380 21.07 -22.14 33.25
CA GLU A 380 21.16 -23.20 32.24
C GLU A 380 20.87 -22.70 30.81
N LEU A 381 19.91 -21.78 30.66
CA LEU A 381 19.67 -21.11 29.39
C LEU A 381 20.87 -20.24 28.99
N CYS A 382 21.48 -19.53 29.94
CA CYS A 382 22.68 -18.72 29.70
C CYS A 382 23.86 -19.58 29.21
N ARG A 383 24.05 -20.77 29.82
CA ARG A 383 25.04 -21.76 29.37
C ARG A 383 24.77 -22.25 27.93
N ALA A 384 23.50 -22.50 27.59
CA ALA A 384 23.12 -22.88 26.23
C ALA A 384 23.37 -21.75 25.23
N VAL A 385 22.99 -20.50 25.57
CA VAL A 385 23.23 -19.31 24.73
C VAL A 385 24.72 -19.12 24.45
N TYR A 386 25.58 -19.33 25.45
CA TYR A 386 27.03 -19.24 25.26
C TYR A 386 27.54 -20.21 24.19
N ARG A 387 27.17 -21.50 24.32
CA ARG A 387 27.66 -22.57 23.45
C ARG A 387 27.05 -22.54 22.06
N GLU A 388 25.73 -22.35 21.98
CA GLU A 388 24.96 -22.55 20.75
C GLU A 388 24.78 -21.26 19.94
N ILE A 389 25.00 -20.08 20.53
CA ILE A 389 24.76 -18.79 19.87
C ILE A 389 26.03 -17.94 19.83
N LEU A 390 26.57 -17.58 20.99
CA LEU A 390 27.69 -16.63 21.08
C LEU A 390 28.98 -17.16 20.44
N GLN A 391 29.40 -18.38 20.79
CA GLN A 391 30.61 -18.97 20.23
C GLN A 391 30.53 -19.13 18.70
N PRO A 392 29.44 -19.66 18.11
CA PRO A 392 29.25 -19.68 16.66
C PRO A 392 29.29 -18.30 16.00
N MET A 393 28.60 -17.31 16.58
CA MET A 393 28.60 -15.94 16.03
C MET A 393 30.00 -15.30 16.08
N HIS A 394 30.75 -15.52 17.15
CA HIS A 394 32.13 -15.03 17.23
C HIS A 394 33.03 -15.67 16.16
N ARG A 395 32.90 -16.99 15.94
CA ARG A 395 33.62 -17.68 14.86
C ARG A 395 33.28 -17.09 13.50
N GLN A 396 32.01 -16.85 13.21
CA GLN A 396 31.57 -16.20 11.96
C GLN A 396 32.22 -14.82 11.76
N ILE A 397 32.27 -13.99 12.80
CA ILE A 397 32.92 -12.67 12.74
C ILE A 397 34.42 -12.81 12.43
N VAL A 398 35.11 -13.74 13.09
CA VAL A 398 36.55 -13.99 12.88
C VAL A 398 36.83 -14.53 11.48
N ASP A 399 36.02 -15.48 11.02
CA ASP A 399 36.17 -16.08 9.69
C ASP A 399 35.90 -15.05 8.58
N PHE A 400 34.88 -14.21 8.75
CA PHE A 400 34.60 -13.11 7.84
C PHE A 400 35.73 -12.08 7.80
N LYS A 401 36.30 -11.72 8.96
CA LYS A 401 37.47 -10.82 9.01
C LYS A 401 38.67 -11.40 8.24
N LYS A 402 38.98 -12.68 8.44
CA LYS A 402 40.07 -13.36 7.69
C LYS A 402 39.79 -13.39 6.19
N LEU A 403 38.54 -13.62 5.80
CA LEU A 403 38.14 -13.60 4.39
C LEU A 403 38.38 -12.22 3.77
N LYS A 404 38.04 -11.14 4.48
CA LYS A 404 38.32 -9.76 4.04
C LYS A 404 39.81 -9.43 3.96
N GLU A 405 40.62 -9.89 4.92
CA GLU A 405 42.08 -9.76 4.87
C GLU A 405 42.68 -10.47 3.65
N VAL A 406 42.18 -11.67 3.31
CA VAL A 406 42.61 -12.41 2.10
C VAL A 406 42.16 -11.72 0.82
N GLU A 407 40.97 -11.11 0.78
CA GLU A 407 40.51 -10.30 -0.36
C GLU A 407 41.41 -9.08 -0.59
N MET A 408 41.79 -8.36 0.48
CA MET A 408 42.72 -7.23 0.39
C MET A 408 44.10 -7.65 -0.11
N ASN A 409 44.64 -8.76 0.40
CA ASN A 409 45.95 -9.28 0.01
C ASN A 409 46.02 -9.80 -1.45
N LYS A 410 44.87 -9.96 -2.13
CA LYS A 410 44.78 -10.39 -3.53
C LYS A 410 44.65 -9.24 -4.53
N ALA A 411 44.56 -7.99 -4.07
CA ALA A 411 44.52 -6.81 -4.93
C ALA A 411 45.80 -6.73 -5.77
N LYS A 412 45.66 -6.51 -7.08
CA LYS A 412 46.79 -6.53 -8.03
C LYS A 412 47.29 -5.12 -8.38
N SER A 413 46.57 -4.08 -7.98
CA SER A 413 46.95 -2.68 -8.16
C SER A 413 46.56 -1.84 -6.94
N ASP A 414 47.25 -0.71 -6.76
CA ASP A 414 46.95 0.26 -5.69
C ASP A 414 45.53 0.86 -5.82
N GLU A 415 45.00 0.93 -7.04
CA GLU A 415 43.62 1.36 -7.31
C GLU A 415 42.59 0.30 -6.87
N GLU A 416 42.84 -0.99 -7.12
CA GLU A 416 42.01 -2.08 -6.59
C GLU A 416 42.06 -2.14 -5.07
N LEU A 417 43.23 -1.86 -4.49
CA LEU A 417 43.47 -1.83 -3.05
C LEU A 417 42.71 -0.66 -2.40
N MET A 418 42.77 0.55 -2.97
CA MET A 418 41.98 1.70 -2.52
C MET A 418 40.47 1.46 -2.63
N VAL A 419 39.97 0.86 -3.72
CA VAL A 419 38.54 0.53 -3.87
C VAL A 419 38.10 -0.55 -2.87
N LEU A 420 38.96 -1.52 -2.56
CA LEU A 420 38.70 -2.55 -1.54
C LEU A 420 38.75 -1.94 -0.13
N GLU A 421 39.65 -1.01 0.15
CA GLU A 421 39.74 -0.29 1.43
C GLU A 421 38.54 0.63 1.66
N GLU A 422 38.08 1.36 0.65
CA GLU A 422 36.84 2.15 0.71
C GLU A 422 35.61 1.26 0.95
N LYS A 423 35.56 0.07 0.34
CA LYS A 423 34.51 -0.92 0.62
C LYS A 423 34.67 -1.61 1.98
N ASN A 424 35.88 -1.62 2.54
CA ASN A 424 36.24 -2.26 3.81
C ASN A 424 36.48 -1.25 4.96
N LEU A 425 35.80 -0.09 4.98
CA LEU A 425 35.78 0.91 6.07
C LEU A 425 35.42 0.35 7.48
N GLY A 426 35.29 -0.97 7.61
CA GLY A 426 34.77 -1.73 8.74
C GLY A 426 35.77 -2.14 9.83
N ALA A 427 37.04 -1.73 9.77
CA ALA A 427 38.04 -2.09 10.79
C ALA A 427 37.63 -1.65 12.22
N SER A 428 36.96 -0.51 12.35
CA SER A 428 36.40 -0.01 13.62
C SER A 428 35.17 -0.81 14.08
N TYR A 429 34.39 -1.38 13.17
CA TYR A 429 33.20 -2.17 13.51
C TYR A 429 33.58 -3.56 14.05
N PHE A 430 34.65 -4.18 13.53
CA PHE A 430 35.16 -5.44 14.09
C PHE A 430 35.74 -5.31 15.50
N SER A 431 36.41 -4.19 15.79
CA SER A 431 36.94 -3.95 17.14
C SER A 431 35.79 -3.75 18.14
N ILE A 432 34.72 -3.04 17.74
CA ILE A 432 33.49 -2.91 18.52
C ILE A 432 32.87 -4.30 18.77
N LEU A 433 32.69 -5.12 17.74
CA LEU A 433 32.11 -6.46 17.87
C LEU A 433 32.93 -7.40 18.76
N THR A 434 34.25 -7.34 18.63
CA THR A 434 35.15 -8.16 19.45
C THR A 434 35.10 -7.72 20.92
N CYS A 435 35.04 -6.41 21.16
CA CYS A 435 34.92 -5.85 22.51
C CYS A 435 33.56 -6.22 23.15
N THR A 436 32.45 -6.04 22.43
CA THR A 436 31.11 -6.38 22.94
C THR A 436 30.95 -7.89 23.17
N TYR A 437 31.53 -8.72 22.30
CA TYR A 437 31.59 -10.17 22.54
C TYR A 437 32.34 -10.51 23.83
N LYS A 438 33.56 -9.98 24.01
CA LYS A 438 34.38 -10.28 25.20
C LYS A 438 33.69 -9.87 26.49
N ASN A 439 33.08 -8.67 26.52
CA ASN A 439 32.31 -8.22 27.67
C ASN A 439 31.13 -9.16 27.97
N ALA A 440 30.44 -9.66 26.94
CA ALA A 440 29.37 -10.64 27.13
C ALA A 440 29.90 -11.98 27.64
N GLU A 441 30.98 -12.48 27.04
CA GLU A 441 31.63 -13.74 27.41
C GLU A 441 32.11 -13.74 28.86
N GLU A 442 32.82 -12.71 29.29
CA GLU A 442 33.30 -12.56 30.68
C GLU A 442 32.15 -12.66 31.67
N ARG A 443 31.07 -11.89 31.45
CA ARG A 443 29.90 -11.89 32.34
C ARG A 443 29.19 -13.23 32.37
N ILE A 444 29.10 -13.90 31.23
CA ILE A 444 28.47 -15.21 31.16
C ILE A 444 29.31 -16.24 31.90
N LEU A 445 30.62 -16.27 31.70
CA LEU A 445 31.55 -17.16 32.40
C LEU A 445 31.51 -16.93 33.92
N GLU A 446 31.42 -15.68 34.37
CA GLU A 446 31.21 -15.32 35.78
C GLU A 446 29.89 -15.86 36.37
N PHE A 447 28.84 -15.99 35.54
CA PHE A 447 27.53 -16.45 35.99
C PHE A 447 27.36 -17.97 35.91
N ILE A 448 27.93 -18.62 34.89
CA ILE A 448 27.74 -20.05 34.65
C ILE A 448 28.73 -20.95 35.40
N ASN A 449 29.86 -20.40 35.86
CA ASN A 449 30.81 -21.05 36.76
C ASN A 449 30.44 -20.66 38.20
#